data_AF-A0A523YSG2-F1
#
_entry.id   AF-A0A523YSG2-F1
#
_cell.length_a   1.000
_cell.length_b   1.000
_cell.length_c   1.000
_cell.angle_alpha   90.00
_cell.angle_beta   90.00
_cell.angle_gamma   90.00
#
_symmetry.space_group_name_H-M   'P 1'
#
loop_
_entity.id
_entity.type
_entity.pdbx_description
1 polymer ?
#
loop_
_entity_poly.entity_id
_entity_poly.type
_entity_poly.pdbx_seq_one_letter_code
_entity_poly.pdbx_strand_id
1 'polypeptide(L)' 'MAQAILRPAVSDFIESTIHDHSFELNIEEIISGENSHLNNLTLADSGIRQEMDIIIIGIKQKDGKMMFNPSSKTKI' A
#
# COMPACT_ATOMS: atom_id res chain seq x y z
N MET A 1 -20.27 -5.18 -11.25
CA MET A 1 -21.28 -5.49 -10.19
C MET A 1 -21.37 -6.98 -9.84
N ALA A 2 -20.26 -7.74 -9.83
CA ALA A 2 -20.25 -9.13 -9.34
C ALA A 2 -19.55 -9.27 -7.97
N GLN A 3 -18.53 -8.44 -7.69
CA GLN A 3 -17.84 -8.42 -6.39
C GLN A 3 -18.70 -7.88 -5.24
N ALA A 4 -19.60 -6.95 -5.49
CA ALA A 4 -20.48 -6.37 -4.46
C ALA A 4 -21.45 -7.40 -3.84
N ILE A 5 -21.85 -8.42 -4.61
CA ILE A 5 -22.71 -9.50 -4.11
C ILE A 5 -21.91 -10.51 -3.25
N LEU A 6 -20.64 -10.75 -3.60
CA LEU A 6 -19.78 -11.72 -2.92
C LEU A 6 -19.16 -11.16 -1.63
N ARG A 7 -18.96 -9.84 -1.54
CA ARG A 7 -18.37 -9.16 -0.37
C ARG A 7 -19.02 -7.78 -0.15
N PRO A 8 -20.31 -7.72 0.21
CA PRO A 8 -21.03 -6.45 0.38
C PRO A 8 -20.33 -5.53 1.39
N ALA A 9 -19.92 -6.05 2.55
CA ALA A 9 -19.20 -5.27 3.57
C ALA A 9 -17.87 -4.65 3.06
N VAL A 10 -17.19 -5.27 2.09
CA VAL A 10 -15.96 -4.70 1.50
C VAL A 10 -16.30 -3.58 0.53
N SER A 11 -17.38 -3.72 -0.23
CA SER A 11 -17.87 -2.66 -1.12
C SER A 11 -18.29 -1.44 -0.31
N ASP A 12 -19.09 -1.65 0.74
CA ASP A 12 -19.60 -0.59 1.62
C ASP A 12 -18.43 0.15 2.32
N PHE A 13 -17.44 -0.61 2.79
CA PHE A 13 -16.24 -0.03 3.42
C PHE A 13 -15.46 0.88 2.45
N ILE A 14 -15.18 0.41 1.24
CA ILE A 14 -14.41 1.18 0.24
C ILE A 14 -15.19 2.44 -0.18
N GLU A 15 -16.50 2.34 -0.38
CA GLU A 15 -17.33 3.48 -0.76
C GLU A 15 -17.39 4.55 0.35
N SER A 16 -17.67 4.14 1.60
CA SER A 16 -17.72 5.05 2.76
C SER A 16 -16.37 5.72 3.02
N THR A 17 -15.29 4.95 2.96
CA THR A 17 -13.93 5.42 3.27
C THR A 17 -13.38 6.40 2.24
N ILE A 18 -13.75 6.24 0.96
CA ILE A 18 -13.25 7.09 -0.14
C ILE A 18 -14.12 8.34 -0.33
N HIS A 19 -15.44 8.24 -0.11
CA HIS A 19 -16.37 9.36 -0.34
C HIS A 19 -16.52 10.29 0.86
N ASP A 20 -16.52 9.77 2.09
CA ASP A 20 -16.48 10.66 3.24
C ASP A 20 -15.05 11.19 3.38
N HIS A 21 -14.88 12.50 3.22
CA HIS A 21 -13.65 13.26 3.47
C HIS A 21 -13.17 13.18 4.94
N SER A 22 -13.65 12.20 5.71
CA SER A 22 -13.05 11.77 6.97
C SER A 22 -11.67 11.18 6.68
N PHE A 23 -10.68 11.81 7.31
CA PHE A 23 -9.24 11.53 7.35
C PHE A 23 -8.76 10.07 7.54
N GLU A 24 -9.63 9.07 7.51
CA GLU A 24 -9.35 7.75 8.06
C GLU A 24 -8.42 6.89 7.19
N LEU A 25 -8.43 7.05 5.86
CA LEU A 25 -7.58 6.25 4.95
C LEU A 25 -7.10 7.09 3.75
N ASN A 26 -5.84 7.54 3.82
CA ASN A 26 -5.15 8.19 2.71
C ASN A 26 -4.29 7.17 1.96
N ILE A 27 -4.51 7.05 0.66
CA ILE A 27 -3.69 6.23 -0.23
C ILE A 27 -2.83 7.16 -1.06
N GLU A 28 -1.51 7.07 -0.88
CA GLU A 28 -0.54 7.89 -1.60
C GLU A 28 0.47 7.03 -2.35
N GLU A 29 0.92 7.53 -3.51
CA GLU A 29 2.06 6.98 -4.23
C GLU A 29 3.31 7.78 -3.86
N ILE A 30 4.33 7.09 -3.33
CA ILE A 30 5.61 7.69 -2.96
C ILE A 30 6.71 7.04 -3.78
N ILE A 31 7.51 7.87 -4.45
CA ILE A 31 8.65 7.43 -5.24
C ILE A 31 9.87 7.33 -4.32
N SER A 32 10.48 6.14 -4.21
CA SER A 32 11.77 6.01 -3.53
C SER A 32 12.86 6.67 -4.36
N GLY A 33 13.47 7.73 -3.81
CA GLY A 33 14.60 8.42 -4.46
C GLY A 33 15.84 7.54 -4.52
N GLU A 34 16.75 7.82 -5.47
CA GLU A 34 17.95 7.00 -5.70
C GLU A 34 18.89 6.91 -4.47
N ASN A 35 18.89 7.94 -3.63
CA ASN A 35 19.70 8.00 -2.40
C ASN A 35 18.88 7.75 -1.12
N SER A 36 17.67 7.18 -1.25
CA SER A 36 16.83 6.86 -0.09
C SER A 36 17.51 5.82 0.81
N HIS A 37 17.44 6.04 2.13
CA HIS A 37 17.89 5.07 3.13
C HIS A 37 17.09 3.76 3.10
N LEU A 38 15.93 3.76 2.45
CA LEU A 38 15.09 2.58 2.30
C LEU A 38 15.59 1.64 1.18
N ASN A 39 16.46 2.10 0.30
CA ASN A 39 16.92 1.32 -0.85
C ASN A 39 17.72 0.09 -0.40
N ASN A 40 17.50 -1.05 -1.06
CA ASN A 40 18.09 -2.36 -0.74
C ASN A 40 17.65 -2.98 0.60
N LEU A 41 16.78 -2.32 1.37
CA LEU A 41 16.16 -2.92 2.55
C LEU A 41 14.95 -3.75 2.16
N THR A 42 14.66 -4.78 2.96
CA THR A 42 13.36 -5.46 2.85
C THR A 42 12.28 -4.61 3.49
N LEU A 43 11.01 -4.83 3.13
CA LEU A 43 9.88 -4.19 3.83
C LEU A 43 9.85 -4.48 5.34
N ALA A 44 10.41 -5.61 5.78
CA ALA A 44 10.57 -5.90 7.20
C ALA A 44 11.66 -5.04 7.87
N ASP A 45 12.75 -4.77 7.16
CA ASP A 45 13.91 -4.04 7.68
C ASP A 45 13.79 -2.52 7.47
N SER A 46 12.83 -2.06 6.67
CA SER A 46 12.67 -0.66 6.29
C SER A 46 12.08 0.24 7.38
N GLY A 47 11.58 -0.33 8.48
CA GLY A 47 10.93 0.42 9.56
C GLY A 47 9.52 0.93 9.21
N ILE A 48 9.08 0.88 7.94
CA ILE A 48 7.80 1.47 7.48
C ILE A 48 6.61 1.01 8.33
N ARG A 49 6.49 -0.30 8.58
CA ARG A 49 5.40 -0.84 9.40
C ARG A 49 5.64 -0.67 10.90
N GLN A 50 6.89 -0.75 11.35
CA GLN A 50 7.25 -0.81 12.77
C GLN A 50 7.30 0.57 13.43
N GLU A 51 7.76 1.57 12.68
CA GLU A 51 8.01 2.92 13.16
C GLU A 51 6.94 3.91 12.69
N MET A 52 6.39 3.71 11.48
CA MET A 52 5.44 4.65 10.86
C MET A 52 4.00 4.13 10.81
N ASP A 53 3.80 2.84 11.10
CA ASP A 53 2.52 2.12 10.98
C ASP A 53 1.84 2.23 9.59
N ILE A 54 2.64 2.44 8.55
CA ILE A 54 2.13 2.56 7.17
C ILE A 54 1.92 1.18 6.56
N ILE A 55 0.80 1.03 5.85
CA ILE A 55 0.46 -0.19 5.09
C ILE A 55 0.87 -0.03 3.63
N ILE A 56 1.75 -0.91 3.15
CA ILE A 56 2.11 -0.97 1.74
C ILE A 56 1.14 -1.89 0.99
N ILE A 57 0.34 -1.30 0.10
CA ILE A 57 -0.66 -2.04 -0.70
C ILE A 57 -0.05 -2.60 -1.98
N GLY A 58 0.97 -1.92 -2.52
CA GLY A 58 1.69 -2.36 -3.71
C GLY A 58 3.02 -1.64 -3.91
N ILE A 59 3.88 -2.23 -4.75
CA ILE A 59 5.16 -1.68 -5.17
C ILE A 59 5.23 -1.71 -6.69
N LYS A 60 5.52 -0.56 -7.29
CA LYS A 60 5.81 -0.44 -8.72
C LYS A 60 7.32 -0.50 -8.92
N GLN A 61 7.80 -1.54 -9.59
CA GLN A 61 9.22 -1.70 -9.90
C GLN A 61 9.65 -0.76 -11.06
N LYS A 62 10.97 -0.55 -11.19
CA LYS A 62 11.55 0.30 -12.26
C LYS A 62 11.20 -0.18 -13.68
N ASP A 63 10.94 -1.48 -13.85
CA ASP A 63 10.49 -2.09 -15.11
C ASP A 63 8.99 -1.83 -15.40
N GLY A 64 8.29 -1.11 -14.52
CA GLY A 64 6.86 -0.81 -14.62
C GLY A 64 5.97 -1.92 -14.07
N LYS A 65 6.51 -3.05 -13.60
CA LYS A 65 5.72 -4.15 -13.06
C LYS A 65 5.18 -3.79 -11.68
N MET A 66 3.87 -3.89 -11.54
CA MET A 66 3.18 -3.72 -10.27
C MET A 66 3.16 -5.03 -9.48
N MET A 67 3.64 -5.00 -8.25
CA MET A 67 3.52 -6.08 -7.27
C MET A 67 2.49 -5.66 -6.22
N PHE A 68 1.36 -6.36 -6.17
CA PHE A 68 0.33 -6.13 -5.15
C PHE A 68 0.58 -7.02 -3.93
N ASN A 69 0.25 -6.52 -2.75
CA ASN A 69 0.46 -7.21 -1.46
C ASN A 69 1.89 -7.79 -1.34
N PRO A 70 2.92 -6.92 -1.37
CA PRO A 70 4.30 -7.37 -1.32
C PRO A 70 4.59 -8.11 -0.01
N SER A 71 5.42 -9.15 -0.09
CA SER A 71 5.84 -9.87 1.10
C SER A 71 6.78 -9.02 1.96
N SER A 72 6.88 -9.32 3.25
CA SER A 72 7.85 -8.67 4.15
C SER A 72 9.31 -8.80 3.69
N LYS A 73 9.62 -9.79 2.87
CA LYS A 73 10.96 -10.03 2.29
C LYS A 73 11.21 -9.28 0.97
N THR A 74 10.21 -8.59 0.44
CA THR A 74 10.36 -7.80 -0.79
C THR A 74 11.31 -6.64 -0.53
N LYS A 75 12.28 -6.46 -1.44
CA LYS A 75 13.24 -5.35 -1.38
C LYS A 75 12.67 -4.11 -2.07
N ILE A 76 12.95 -2.94 -1.48
CA ILE A 76 12.67 -1.61 -2.03
C ILE A 76 13.80 -1.18 -2.98
#